data_AF-A0AAV4LIT2-F1
#
_entry.id   AF-A0AAV4LIT2-F1
#
_cell.length_a   1.000
_cell.length_b   1.000
_cell.length_c   1.000
_cell.angle_alpha   90.00
_cell.angle_beta   90.00
_cell.angle_gamma   90.00
#
_symmetry.space_group_name_H-M   'P 1'
#
loop_
_entity.id
_entity.type
_entity.pdbx_description
1 polymer ?
#
loop_
_entity_poly.entity_id
_entity_poly.type
_entity_poly.pdbx_seq_one_letter_code
_entity_poly.pdbx_strand_id
1 'polypeptide(L)' 'MYIWCLHCECVYPSKDWRKKGQQYGFCPNCGASEFTDGWNWSKLVKYNGYPKIPEVGKHYPLYPESGEKF' A
#
# COMPACT_ATOMS: atom_id res chain seq x y z
N MET A 1 6.20 -10.39 0.68
CA MET A 1 6.19 -9.10 -0.05
C MET A 1 4.86 -8.42 0.26
N TYR A 2 4.89 -7.12 0.54
CA TYR A 2 3.71 -6.34 0.90
C TYR A 2 3.51 -5.20 -0.10
N ILE A 3 2.25 -4.91 -0.40
CA ILE A 3 1.85 -3.87 -1.34
C ILE A 3 0.94 -2.90 -0.59
N TRP A 4 1.31 -1.62 -0.66
CA TRP A 4 0.54 -0.48 -0.18
C TRP A 4 -0.34 0.03 -1.33
N CYS A 5 -1.57 0.43 -1.02
CA CYS A 5 -2.50 0.96 -2.00
C CYS A 5 -2.62 2.47 -1.88
N LEU A 6 -2.50 3.21 -2.98
CA LEU A 6 -2.67 4.67 -3.00
C LEU A 6 -4.07 5.14 -2.58
N HIS A 7 -5.12 4.35 -2.84
CA HIS A 7 -6.50 4.76 -2.60
C HIS A 7 -6.94 4.65 -1.14
N CYS A 8 -6.60 3.53 -0.50
CA CYS A 8 -6.97 3.29 0.89
C CYS A 8 -5.81 3.44 1.86
N GLU A 9 -4.60 3.71 1.34
CA GLU A 9 -3.36 3.88 2.10
C GLU A 9 -3.06 2.73 3.06
N CYS A 10 -3.64 1.55 2.78
CA CYS A 10 -3.48 0.34 3.56
C CYS A 10 -2.48 -0.61 2.92
N VAL A 11 -1.84 -1.42 3.74
CA VAL A 11 -0.89 -2.44 3.30
C VAL A 11 -1.49 -3.83 3.41
N TYR A 12 -1.32 -4.62 2.35
CA TYR A 12 -1.70 -6.03 2.33
C TYR A 12 -0.60 -6.91 1.73
N PRO A 13 -0.52 -8.18 2.12
CA PRO A 13 0.36 -9.15 1.47
C PRO A 13 0.10 -9.23 -0.04
N SER A 14 1.15 -9.29 -0.85
CA SER A 14 1.02 -9.36 -2.32
C SER A 14 0.21 -10.58 -2.80
N LYS A 15 0.17 -11.65 -2.01
CA LYS A 15 -0.66 -12.84 -2.28
C LYS A 15 -2.17 -12.52 -2.26
N ASP A 16 -2.58 -11.56 -1.43
CA ASP A 16 -3.99 -11.19 -1.26
C ASP A 16 -4.45 -10.25 -2.38
N TRP A 17 -3.51 -9.66 -3.13
CA TRP A 17 -3.79 -8.90 -4.33
C TRP A 17 -4.01 -9.79 -5.56
N ARG A 18 -3.39 -10.97 -5.61
CA ARG A 18 -3.38 -11.83 -6.80
C ARG A 18 -4.73 -12.50 -7.02
N LYS A 19 -5.27 -12.36 -8.24
CA LYS A 19 -6.40 -13.15 -8.74
C LYS A 19 -5.93 -14.10 -9.85
N LYS A 20 -6.46 -15.33 -9.85
CA LYS A 20 -6.14 -16.32 -10.89
C LYS A 20 -6.58 -15.80 -12.26
N GLY A 21 -5.69 -15.91 -13.25
CA GLY A 21 -5.97 -15.51 -14.63
C GLY A 21 -5.82 -14.02 -14.93
N GLN A 22 -5.31 -13.21 -13.99
CA GLN A 22 -5.03 -11.79 -14.22
C GLN A 22 -3.53 -11.50 -14.17
N GLN A 23 -3.07 -10.64 -15.07
CA GLN A 23 -1.68 -10.19 -15.15
C GLN A 23 -1.29 -9.30 -13.96
N TYR A 24 -2.24 -8.54 -13.43
CA TYR A 24 -2.06 -7.63 -12.31
C TYR A 24 -3.00 -7.98 -11.16
N GLY A 25 -2.56 -7.72 -9.93
CA GLY A 25 -3.38 -7.85 -8.73
C GLY A 25 -4.33 -6.66 -8.52
N PHE A 26 -5.23 -6.80 -7.56
CA PHE A 26 -6.15 -5.75 -7.13
C PHE A 26 -6.14 -5.62 -5.62
N CYS A 27 -6.22 -4.40 -5.10
CA CYS A 27 -6.26 -4.17 -3.67
C CYS A 27 -7.44 -4.92 -3.04
N PRO A 28 -7.24 -5.72 -1.99
CA PRO A 28 -8.33 -6.48 -1.37
C PRO A 28 -9.36 -5.59 -0.65
N ASN A 29 -9.01 -4.35 -0.32
CA ASN A 29 -9.89 -3.43 0.39
C ASN A 29 -10.77 -2.58 -0.55
N CYS A 30 -10.15 -1.90 -1.52
CA CYS A 30 -10.86 -0.96 -2.40
C CYS A 30 -10.93 -1.40 -3.87
N GLY A 31 -10.29 -2.51 -4.25
CA GLY A 31 -10.29 -2.99 -5.63
C GLY A 31 -9.46 -2.16 -6.61
N ALA A 32 -8.63 -1.22 -6.15
CA ALA A 32 -7.70 -0.49 -7.01
C ALA A 32 -6.68 -1.43 -7.68
N SER A 33 -6.19 -1.07 -8.87
CA SER A 33 -5.28 -1.91 -9.63
C SER A 33 -3.85 -1.85 -9.06
N GLU A 34 -3.19 -3.00 -8.93
CA GLU A 34 -1.78 -3.07 -8.51
C GLU A 34 -0.87 -2.29 -9.47
N PHE A 35 -1.19 -2.31 -10.77
CA PHE A 35 -0.33 -1.73 -11.80
C PHE A 35 -0.21 -0.20 -11.69
N THR A 36 -1.30 0.47 -11.34
CA THR A 36 -1.37 1.93 -11.24
C THR A 36 -1.22 2.43 -9.80
N ASP A 37 -1.81 1.71 -8.84
CA ASP A 37 -2.04 2.21 -7.49
C ASP A 37 -1.33 1.39 -6.41
N GLY A 38 -0.66 0.30 -6.79
CA GLY A 38 0.05 -0.61 -5.88
C GLY A 38 1.53 -0.26 -5.77
N TRP A 39 1.98 0.11 -4.58
CA TRP A 39 3.39 0.43 -4.31
C TRP A 39 4.03 -0.61 -3.41
N ASN A 40 5.27 -0.98 -3.72
CA ASN A 40 6.04 -1.91 -2.90
C ASN A 40 6.34 -1.31 -1.53
N TRP A 41 5.91 -1.96 -0.45
CA TRP A 41 6.13 -1.50 0.92
C TRP A 41 7.61 -1.23 1.22
N SER A 42 8.50 -2.15 0.82
CA SER A 42 9.94 -2.01 1.05
C SER A 42 10.57 -0.80 0.37
N LYS A 43 9.96 -0.26 -0.69
CA LYS A 43 10.37 1.00 -1.31
C LYS A 43 9.78 2.18 -0.54
N LEU A 44 8.49 2.12 -0.23
CA LEU A 44 7.76 3.18 0.48
C LEU A 44 8.37 3.52 1.85
N VAL A 45 8.74 2.49 2.62
CA VAL A 45 9.35 2.62 3.96
C VAL A 45 10.63 3.45 3.94
N LYS A 46 11.43 3.37 2.88
CA LYS A 46 12.71 4.09 2.79
C LYS A 46 12.55 5.60 2.77
N TYR A 47 11.39 6.09 2.33
CA TYR A 47 11.13 7.51 2.14
C TYR A 47 10.23 8.11 3.24
N ASN A 48 9.45 7.28 3.96
CA ASN A 48 8.40 7.75 4.87
C ASN A 48 8.62 7.42 6.35
N GLY A 49 9.75 6.79 6.73
CA GLY A 49 10.03 6.48 8.15
C GLY A 49 9.11 5.42 8.77
N TYR A 50 8.35 4.69 7.96
CA TYR A 50 7.47 3.61 8.40
C TYR A 50 8.21 2.39 8.96
N PRO A 51 7.54 1.49 9.69
CA PRO A 51 8.16 0.24 10.14
C PRO A 51 8.53 -0.68 8.96
N LYS A 52 9.64 -1.40 9.10
CA LYS A 52 10.09 -2.39 8.10
C LYS A 52 9.06 -3.49 7.84
N ILE A 53 8.34 -3.89 8.88
CA ILE A 53 7.24 -4.87 8.81
C ILE A 53 5.94 -4.08 9.00
N PRO A 54 5.05 -4.03 8.00
CA PRO A 54 3.76 -3.36 8.13
C PRO A 54 2.80 -4.22 8.94
N GLU A 55 1.85 -3.56 9.57
CA GLU A 55 0.64 -4.19 10.07
C GLU A 55 -0.37 -4.29 8.93
N VAL A 56 -0.87 -5.49 8.68
CA VAL A 56 -1.81 -5.75 7.57
C VAL A 56 -3.13 -5.03 7.84
N GLY A 57 -3.63 -4.30 6.85
CA GLY A 57 -4.86 -3.52 6.95
C GLY A 57 -4.71 -2.20 7.72
N LYS A 58 -3.53 -1.90 8.27
CA LYS A 58 -3.27 -0.60 8.90
C LYS A 58 -3.11 0.48 7.84
N HIS A 59 -3.65 1.66 8.14
CA HIS A 59 -3.55 2.88 7.33
C HIS A 59 -2.19 3.57 7.56
N TYR A 60 -1.52 3.90 6.46
CA TYR A 60 -0.20 4.54 6.41
C TYR A 60 -0.26 5.72 5.43
N PRO A 61 -0.61 6.93 5.91
CA PRO A 61 -0.85 8.07 5.04
C PRO A 61 0.43 8.60 4.42
N LEU A 62 0.44 8.75 3.09
CA LEU A 62 1.63 9.19 2.34
C LEU A 62 1.94 10.67 2.58
N TYR A 63 0.89 11.48 2.73
CA TYR A 63 1.01 12.89 3.03
C TYR A 63 0.55 13.13 4.47
N PRO A 64 1.30 13.87 5.28
CA PRO A 64 0.75 14.35 6.54
C PRO A 64 -0.49 15.19 6.21
N GLU A 65 -1.58 14.96 6.93
CA GLU A 65 -2.74 15.84 6.89
C GLU A 65 -2.22 17.26 7.13
N SER A 66 -2.39 18.14 6.14
CA SER A 66 -1.84 19.49 6.19
C SER A 66 -2.44 20.23 7.38
N GLY A 67 -1.69 20.27 8.48
CA GLY A 67 -2.10 20.89 9.74
C GLY A 67 -0.94 21.36 10.62
N GLU A 68 0.26 20.78 10.53
CA GLU A 68 1.43 21.30 11.23
C GLU A 68 2.51 21.75 10.25
N LYS A 69 2.53 23.07 10.04
CA LYS A 69 3.66 23.79 9.45
C LYS A 69 4.83 23.67 10.43
N PHE A 70 5.97 23.18 9.95
CA PHE A 70 7.27 23.45 10.58
C PHE A 70 7.75 24.83 10.17
#